data_AF-A0A3A9EJS2-F1
#
_entry.id   AF-A0A3A9EJS2-F1
#
_cell.length_a   1.000
_cell.length_b   1.000
_cell.length_c   1.000
_cell.angle_alpha   90.00
_cell.angle_beta   90.00
_cell.angle_gamma   90.00
#
_symmetry.space_group_name_H-M   'P 1'
#
loop_
_entity.id
_entity.type
_entity.pdbx_description
1 polymer ?
#
loop_
_entity_poly.entity_id
_entity_poly.type
_entity_poly.pdbx_seq_one_letter_code
_entity_poly.pdbx_strand_id
1 'polypeptide(L)'
;MRQDKEVLEGLADGYFSQCQEKDRHPSLPGLALALGLDSCRELERLASAAGRKASALRRAMLRVEEANIQSAYQKDTAASAKFILQNGFGYAEKTSPQSSEDIKVVLEGGSGEAGP
;
A
#
# COMPACT_ATOMS: atom_id res chain seq x y z
N MET A 1 -32.17 -3.31 -1.15
CA MET A 1 -31.02 -4.24 -1.32
C MET A 1 -30.23 -4.03 -2.61
N ARG A 2 -30.83 -3.84 -3.80
CA ARG A 2 -30.08 -3.53 -5.04
C ARG A 2 -29.60 -2.06 -5.07
N GLN A 3 -30.50 -1.14 -4.73
CA GLN A 3 -30.21 0.30 -4.66
C GLN A 3 -29.07 0.64 -3.71
N ASP A 4 -29.01 0.00 -2.54
CA ASP A 4 -28.00 0.28 -1.52
C ASP A 4 -26.56 0.00 -2.00
N LYS A 5 -26.37 -0.99 -2.88
CA LYS A 5 -25.06 -1.27 -3.49
C LYS A 5 -24.71 -0.18 -4.50
N GLU A 6 -25.66 0.18 -5.35
CA GLU A 6 -25.46 1.19 -6.40
C GLU A 6 -25.15 2.57 -5.80
N VAL A 7 -25.79 2.91 -4.67
CA VAL A 7 -25.48 4.13 -3.90
C VAL A 7 -24.05 4.09 -3.36
N LEU A 8 -23.62 2.97 -2.76
CA LEU A 8 -22.25 2.83 -2.25
C LEU A 8 -21.20 2.92 -3.37
N GLU A 9 -21.47 2.28 -4.51
CA GLU A 9 -20.59 2.37 -5.68
C GLU A 9 -20.51 3.81 -6.21
N GLY A 10 -21.65 4.51 -6.30
CA GLY A 10 -21.68 5.92 -6.72
C GLY A 10 -20.93 6.86 -5.77
N LEU A 11 -21.06 6.67 -4.46
CA LEU A 11 -20.29 7.45 -3.47
C LEU A 11 -18.78 7.18 -3.58
N ALA A 12 -18.40 5.91 -3.72
CA ALA A 12 -17.00 5.54 -3.93
C ALA A 12 -16.45 6.15 -5.23
N ASP A 13 -17.19 6.07 -6.34
CA ASP A 13 -16.80 6.67 -7.61
C ASP A 13 -16.64 8.19 -7.52
N GLY A 14 -17.54 8.87 -6.82
CA GLY A 14 -17.42 10.30 -6.54
C GLY A 14 -16.17 10.64 -5.72
N TYR A 15 -15.81 9.79 -4.75
CA TYR A 15 -14.56 9.95 -3.99
C TYR A 15 -13.32 9.83 -4.87
N PHE A 16 -13.22 8.76 -5.68
CA PHE A 16 -12.07 8.56 -6.57
C PHE A 16 -11.93 9.67 -7.61
N SER A 17 -13.06 10.15 -8.16
CA SER A 17 -13.06 11.26 -9.11
C SER A 17 -12.51 12.54 -8.46
N GLN A 18 -12.94 12.85 -7.23
CA GLN A 18 -12.40 14.00 -6.49
C GLN A 18 -10.93 13.86 -6.14
N CYS A 19 -10.45 12.64 -5.83
CA CYS A 19 -9.04 12.38 -5.61
C CYS A 19 -8.23 12.69 -6.87
N GLN A 20 -8.70 12.23 -8.03
CA GLN A 20 -8.06 12.51 -9.31
C GLN A 20 -8.05 14.01 -9.65
N GLU A 21 -9.19 14.70 -9.50
CA GLU A 21 -9.31 16.14 -9.78
C GLU A 21 -8.39 17.01 -8.91
N LYS A 22 -8.15 16.59 -7.66
CA LYS A 22 -7.37 17.34 -6.67
C LYS A 22 -5.93 16.85 -6.53
N ASP A 23 -5.51 15.92 -7.38
CA ASP A 23 -4.19 15.26 -7.32
C ASP A 23 -3.88 14.69 -5.92
N ARG A 24 -4.86 13.99 -5.35
CA ARG A 24 -4.76 13.38 -4.01
C ARG A 24 -4.72 11.86 -4.10
N HIS A 25 -3.91 11.26 -3.23
CA HIS A 25 -3.88 9.82 -3.08
C HIS A 25 -5.12 9.34 -2.32
N PRO A 26 -5.85 8.35 -2.86
CA PRO A 26 -6.96 7.75 -2.11
C PRO A 26 -6.43 7.01 -0.89
N SER A 27 -7.21 6.94 0.18
CA SER A 27 -6.87 6.24 1.42
C SER A 27 -8.11 5.63 2.06
N LEU A 28 -7.94 4.62 2.93
CA LEU A 28 -9.08 4.02 3.65
C LEU A 28 -9.83 5.03 4.53
N PRO A 29 -9.16 5.94 5.28
CA PRO A 29 -9.86 7.01 6.00
C PRO A 29 -10.66 7.94 5.08
N GLY A 30 -10.07 8.34 3.94
CA GLY A 30 -10.76 9.20 2.98
C GLY A 30 -11.98 8.53 2.35
N LEU A 31 -11.87 7.24 2.02
CA LEU A 31 -13.00 6.44 1.54
C LEU A 31 -14.09 6.30 2.60
N ALA A 32 -13.74 6.01 3.86
CA ALA A 32 -14.70 5.91 4.96
C ALA A 32 -15.50 7.21 5.14
N LEU A 33 -14.80 8.35 5.14
CA LEU A 33 -15.43 9.68 5.21
C LEU A 33 -16.40 9.93 4.04
N ALA A 34 -15.99 9.59 2.81
CA ALA A 34 -16.85 9.79 1.64
C ALA A 34 -18.10 8.90 1.64
N LEU A 35 -18.01 7.73 2.29
CA LEU A 35 -19.14 6.82 2.49
C LEU A 35 -20.02 7.19 3.69
N GLY A 36 -19.64 8.22 4.46
CA GLY A 36 -20.37 8.66 5.65
C GLY A 36 -20.19 7.74 6.86
N LEU A 37 -19.06 7.03 6.95
CA LEU A 37 -18.73 6.15 8.07
C LEU A 37 -17.94 6.89 9.14
N ASP A 38 -18.06 6.46 10.39
CA ASP A 38 -17.40 7.12 11.53
C ASP A 38 -15.94 6.69 11.71
N SER A 39 -15.52 5.58 11.08
CA SER A 39 -14.16 5.07 11.18
C SER A 39 -13.76 4.08 10.10
N CYS A 40 -12.44 3.89 9.91
CA CYS A 40 -11.90 2.78 9.10
C CYS A 40 -12.28 1.41 9.66
N ARG A 41 -12.37 1.27 10.98
CA ARG A 41 -12.78 0.02 11.62
C ARG A 41 -14.22 -0.35 11.25
N GLU A 42 -15.10 0.64 11.11
CA GLU A 42 -16.45 0.41 10.63
C GLU A 42 -16.46 -0.04 9.16
N LEU A 43 -15.66 0.62 8.30
CA LEU A 43 -15.48 0.21 6.91
C LEU A 43 -15.05 -1.26 6.80
N GLU A 44 -14.03 -1.66 7.56
CA GLU A 44 -13.52 -3.04 7.60
C GLU A 44 -14.60 -4.02 8.08
N ARG A 45 -15.32 -3.68 9.17
CA ARG A 45 -16.41 -4.51 9.71
C ARG A 45 -17.54 -4.71 8.71
N LEU A 46 -17.91 -3.67 7.96
CA LEU A 46 -18.93 -3.77 6.92
C LEU A 46 -18.44 -4.57 5.70
N ALA A 47 -17.15 -4.42 5.37
CA ALA A 47 -16.51 -5.15 4.28
C ALA A 47 -16.29 -6.64 4.59
N SER A 48 -16.18 -7.03 5.87
CA SER A 48 -16.05 -8.44 6.29
C SER A 48 -17.36 -9.23 6.25
N ALA A 49 -18.50 -8.55 6.09
CA ALA A 49 -19.80 -9.19 6.00
C ALA A 49 -20.00 -9.93 4.65
N ALA A 50 -21.07 -10.73 4.59
CA ALA A 50 -21.51 -11.37 3.36
C ALA A 50 -22.39 -10.44 2.50
N GLY A 51 -22.49 -10.77 1.21
CA GLY A 51 -23.45 -10.13 0.30
C GLY A 51 -22.91 -8.95 -0.51
N ARG A 52 -23.82 -8.34 -1.24
CA ARG A 52 -23.50 -7.42 -2.36
C ARG A 52 -22.91 -6.08 -1.88
N LYS A 53 -23.35 -5.55 -0.74
CA LYS A 53 -22.78 -4.31 -0.16
C LYS A 53 -21.33 -4.51 0.28
N ALA A 54 -21.07 -5.57 1.04
CA ALA A 54 -19.73 -5.90 1.50
C ALA A 54 -18.77 -6.15 0.32
N SER A 55 -19.26 -6.80 -0.74
CA SER A 55 -18.50 -6.96 -1.99
C SER A 55 -18.14 -5.62 -2.65
N ALA A 56 -19.08 -4.66 -2.70
CA ALA A 56 -18.80 -3.32 -3.22
C ALA A 56 -17.78 -2.57 -2.36
N LEU A 57 -17.87 -2.66 -1.02
CA LEU A 57 -16.88 -2.06 -0.11
C LEU A 57 -15.49 -2.67 -0.31
N ARG A 58 -15.37 -4.00 -0.38
CA ARG A 58 -14.10 -4.66 -0.68
C ARG A 58 -13.52 -4.22 -2.03
N ARG A 59 -14.37 -4.04 -3.05
CA ARG A 59 -13.93 -3.54 -4.35
C ARG A 59 -13.45 -2.09 -4.28
N ALA A 60 -14.11 -1.24 -3.49
CA ALA A 60 -13.65 0.13 -3.26
C ALA A 60 -12.32 0.16 -2.49
N MET A 61 -12.15 -0.67 -1.45
CA MET A 61 -10.89 -0.80 -0.73
C MET A 61 -9.76 -1.29 -1.64
N LEU A 62 -10.02 -2.27 -2.50
CA LEU A 62 -9.04 -2.76 -3.47
C LEU A 62 -8.60 -1.67 -4.46
N ARG A 63 -9.50 -0.77 -4.85
CA ARG A 63 -9.14 0.39 -5.69
C ARG A 63 -8.24 1.39 -4.98
N VAL A 64 -8.43 1.58 -3.67
CA VAL A 64 -7.51 2.38 -2.86
C VAL A 64 -6.12 1.71 -2.86
N GLU A 65 -6.06 0.40 -2.64
CA GLU A 65 -4.81 -0.35 -2.64
C GLU A 65 -4.07 -0.21 -3.98
N GLU A 66 -4.75 -0.54 -5.07
CA GLU A 66 -4.19 -0.50 -6.43
C GLU A 66 -3.68 0.89 -6.81
N ALA A 67 -4.44 1.94 -6.53
CA ALA A 67 -4.01 3.31 -6.82
C ALA A 67 -2.70 3.65 -6.10
N ASN A 68 -2.53 3.22 -4.84
CA ASN A 68 -1.31 3.46 -4.10
C ASN A 68 -0.15 2.55 -4.53
N ILE A 69 -0.42 1.33 -4.98
CA ILE A 69 0.61 0.48 -5.63
C ILE A 69 1.20 1.20 -6.84
N GLN A 70 0.34 1.73 -7.73
CA GLN A 70 0.80 2.45 -8.91
C GLN A 70 1.56 3.73 -8.55
N SER A 71 1.10 4.48 -7.55
CA SER A 71 1.81 5.67 -7.05
C SER A 71 3.13 5.36 -6.35
N ALA A 72 3.32 4.14 -5.81
CA ALA A 72 4.56 3.73 -5.17
C ALA A 72 5.74 3.62 -6.16
N TYR A 73 5.45 3.42 -7.45
CA TYR A 73 6.45 3.37 -8.52
C TYR A 73 6.83 4.75 -9.08
N GLN A 74 6.15 5.82 -8.66
CA GLN A 74 6.39 7.17 -9.14
C GLN A 74 7.25 7.94 -8.13
N LYS A 75 8.32 8.60 -8.61
CA LYS A 75 9.35 9.21 -7.77
C LYS A 75 8.77 10.20 -6.74
N ASP A 76 7.87 11.06 -7.18
CA ASP A 76 7.37 12.19 -6.37
C ASP A 76 6.29 11.76 -5.36
N THR A 77 5.64 10.62 -5.59
CA THR A 77 4.52 10.13 -4.78
C THR A 77 4.83 8.86 -4.00
N ALA A 78 6.02 8.27 -4.20
CA ALA A 78 6.38 6.98 -3.62
C ALA A 78 6.31 6.97 -2.09
N ALA A 79 6.80 8.03 -1.43
CA ALA A 79 6.84 8.09 0.03
C ALA A 79 5.43 8.08 0.65
N SER A 80 4.51 8.92 0.14
CA SER A 80 3.13 8.97 0.62
C SER A 80 2.36 7.69 0.30
N ALA A 81 2.57 7.12 -0.89
CA ALA A 81 1.92 5.88 -1.29
C ALA A 81 2.35 4.70 -0.41
N LYS A 82 3.66 4.57 -0.13
CA LYS A 82 4.19 3.55 0.79
C LYS A 82 3.63 3.71 2.20
N PHE A 83 3.53 4.93 2.70
CA PHE A 83 2.93 5.20 4.02
C PHE A 83 1.48 4.69 4.08
N ILE A 84 0.68 4.94 3.04
CA ILE A 84 -0.71 4.47 2.96
C ILE A 84 -0.75 2.93 2.88
N LEU A 85 0.09 2.30 2.07
CA LEU A 85 0.14 0.83 1.95
C LEU A 85 0.56 0.16 3.26
N GLN A 86 1.52 0.72 3.99
CA GLN A 86 1.98 0.18 5.27
C GLN A 86 0.90 0.28 6.34
N ASN A 87 0.30 1.47 6.51
CA ASN A 87 -0.65 1.72 7.60
C ASN A 87 -2.07 1.24 7.29
N GLY A 88 -2.47 1.22 6.01
CA GLY A 88 -3.82 0.85 5.58
C GLY A 88 -3.97 -0.58 5.11
N PHE A 89 -2.89 -1.20 4.59
CA PHE A 89 -2.96 -2.52 3.95
C PHE A 89 -1.93 -3.52 4.50
N GLY A 90 -1.12 -3.11 5.49
CA GLY A 90 -0.16 -4.00 6.15
C GLY A 90 1.04 -4.38 5.29
N TYR A 91 1.36 -3.60 4.26
CA TYR A 91 2.60 -3.81 3.50
C TYR A 91 3.79 -3.56 4.42
N ALA A 92 4.81 -4.41 4.33
CA ALA A 92 6.05 -4.24 5.07
C ALA A 92 7.21 -4.12 4.08
N GLU A 93 8.19 -3.29 4.40
CA GLU A 93 9.47 -3.37 3.70
C GLU A 93 10.11 -4.71 4.06
N LYS A 94 10.53 -5.47 3.04
CA LYS A 94 11.37 -6.63 3.27
C LYS A 94 12.69 -6.09 3.82
N THR A 95 12.96 -6.34 5.09
CA THR A 95 14.30 -6.18 5.65
C THR A 95 15.21 -7.12 4.86
N SER A 96 16.01 -6.56 3.96
CA SER A 96 17.14 -7.29 3.40
C SER A 96 17.96 -7.78 4.59
N PRO A 97 18.33 -9.07 4.65
CA PRO A 97 19.31 -9.50 5.64
C PRO A 97 20.53 -8.61 5.44
N GLN A 98 20.97 -7.94 6.52
CA GLN A 98 22.25 -7.24 6.50
C GLN A 98 23.27 -8.26 6.01
N SER A 99 23.95 -7.97 4.90
CA SER A 99 25.11 -8.74 4.47
C SER A 99 26.12 -8.67 5.59
N SER A 100 26.11 -9.69 6.45
CA SER A 100 27.10 -9.83 7.51
C SER A 100 28.42 -10.19 6.86
N GLU A 101 29.37 -9.30 7.06
CA GLU A 101 30.82 -9.49 7.06
C GLU A 101 31.54 -9.38 5.71
N ASP A 102 32.38 -8.34 5.64
CA ASP A 102 33.47 -8.18 4.69
C ASP A 102 34.32 -9.45 4.65
N ILE A 103 34.32 -10.15 3.51
CA ILE A 103 35.22 -11.27 3.27
C ILE A 103 36.65 -10.72 3.20
N LYS A 104 37.40 -10.80 4.31
CA LYS A 104 38.86 -10.57 4.32
C LYS A 104 39.56 -11.78 3.72
N VAL A 105 39.91 -11.68 2.44
CA VAL A 105 40.84 -12.63 1.80
C VAL A 105 42.25 -12.30 2.28
N VAL A 106 42.84 -13.19 3.07
CA VAL A 106 44.27 -13.14 3.41
C VAL A 106 45.03 -13.87 2.30
N LEU A 107 45.81 -13.14 1.52
CA LEU A 107 46.76 -13.72 0.58
C LEU A 107 48.02 -14.10 1.37
N GLU A 108 48.23 -15.39 1.64
CA GLU A 108 49.56 -15.87 2.04
C GLU A 108 50.49 -15.74 0.83
N GLY A 109 51.27 -14.65 0.85
CA GLY A 109 52.34 -14.43 -0.11
C GLY A 109 53.41 -15.49 0.07
N GLY A 110 53.41 -16.47 -0.84
CA GLY A 110 54.61 -17.23 -1.15
C GLY A 110 55.62 -16.31 -1.82
N SER A 111 56.79 -16.17 -1.21
CA SER A 111 57.99 -15.66 -1.87
C SER A 111 59.17 -16.49 -1.40
N GLY A 112 59.66 -17.34 -2.31
CA GLY A 112 60.98 -17.96 -2.21
C GLY A 112 62.10 -17.01 -2.63
N GLU A 113 63.31 -17.39 -2.21
CA GLU A 113 64.66 -17.05 -2.75
C GLU A 113 65.11 -15.57 -2.67
N ALA A 114 66.38 -15.19 -2.43
CA ALA A 114 67.67 -15.85 -2.18
C ALA A 114 68.74 -14.80 -1.73
N GLY A 115 69.87 -15.28 -1.18
CA GLY A 115 71.18 -14.58 -1.15
C GLY A 115 71.41 -13.60 0.02
N PRO A 116 72.64 -13.45 0.54
CA PRO A 116 73.91 -13.43 -0.20
C PRO A 116 74.71 -14.75 -0.21
#